data_AF-A0A933WSJ1-F1
#
_entry.id   AF-A0A933WSJ1-F1
#
_cell.length_a   1.000
_cell.length_b   1.000
_cell.length_c   1.000
_cell.angle_alpha   90.00
_cell.angle_beta   90.00
_cell.angle_gamma   90.00
#
_symmetry.space_group_name_H-M   'P 1'
#
loop_
_entity.id
_entity.type
_entity.pdbx_description
1 polymer ?
#
loop_
_entity_poly.entity_id
_entity_poly.type
_entity_poly.pdbx_seq_one_letter_code
_entity_poly.pdbx_strand_id
1 'polypeptide(L)'
;MDAETFRRLIGGIRVLRAPAHALATFGATRLTYHLVSPVEDLEGRTRLRRGTVLSEKPRIITAEAFAERFKGFGRQAGEFAKWLTPQYRDLLRALEYNFKNQDLKTRVVSGNPPAVAERIMKDLEGRDIRDEAVIGCPDPAWGLALMKFTLDHAARSFPDQVRDLERRGLFAPSGKEADRRRREIEGLFAAARADRAAVEVLGRKLREYGLFEEYEDRFLAFF
;
A
#
# COMPACT_ATOMS: atom_id res chain seq x y z
N MET A 1 18.68 -9.14 6.84
CA MET A 1 18.45 -9.98 5.64
C MET A 1 19.08 -9.24 4.49
N ASP A 2 19.99 -9.88 3.76
CA ASP A 2 20.60 -9.27 2.57
C ASP A 2 19.61 -9.24 1.38
N ALA A 3 19.93 -8.43 0.37
CA ALA A 3 19.08 -8.21 -0.79
C ALA A 3 18.90 -9.45 -1.68
N GLU A 4 19.84 -10.38 -1.67
CA GLU A 4 19.80 -11.60 -2.46
C GLU A 4 18.85 -12.62 -1.84
N THR A 5 18.97 -12.84 -0.54
CA THR A 5 18.05 -13.64 0.28
C THR A 5 16.63 -13.10 0.16
N PHE A 6 16.44 -11.78 0.22
CA PHE A 6 15.14 -11.15 0.00
C PHE A 6 14.58 -11.48 -1.39
N ARG A 7 15.38 -11.31 -2.46
CA ARG A 7 14.98 -11.60 -3.85
C ARG A 7 14.63 -13.09 -4.05
N ARG A 8 15.38 -13.99 -3.42
CA ARG A 8 15.09 -15.42 -3.45
C ARG A 8 13.77 -15.74 -2.76
N LEU A 9 13.54 -15.18 -1.57
CA LEU A 9 12.31 -15.41 -0.79
C LEU A 9 11.09 -14.84 -1.52
N ILE A 10 11.19 -13.62 -2.08
CA ILE A 10 10.07 -13.01 -2.80
C ILE A 10 9.76 -13.77 -4.10
N GLY A 11 10.81 -14.25 -4.79
CA GLY A 11 10.70 -15.09 -5.97
C GLY A 11 10.05 -16.46 -5.71
N GLY A 12 9.98 -16.91 -4.46
CA GLY A 12 9.29 -18.14 -4.05
C GLY A 12 7.80 -17.98 -3.72
N ILE A 13 7.25 -16.77 -3.73
CA ILE A 13 5.85 -16.51 -3.38
C ILE A 13 4.96 -16.76 -4.61
N ARG A 14 3.88 -17.53 -4.44
CA ARG A 14 2.90 -17.82 -5.50
C ARG A 14 1.48 -17.69 -4.96
N VAL A 15 0.65 -16.90 -5.64
CA VAL A 15 -0.79 -16.88 -5.38
C VAL A 15 -1.38 -18.05 -6.15
N LEU A 16 -1.88 -19.05 -5.42
CA LEU A 16 -2.46 -20.28 -5.98
C LEU A 16 -3.95 -20.09 -6.30
N ARG A 17 -4.63 -19.30 -5.48
CA ARG A 17 -6.01 -18.88 -5.67
C ARG A 17 -6.17 -17.42 -5.24
N ALA A 18 -6.65 -16.57 -6.14
CA ALA A 18 -7.04 -15.20 -5.83
C ALA A 18 -8.53 -15.14 -5.40
N PRO A 19 -8.91 -14.19 -4.54
CA PRO A 19 -10.32 -13.92 -4.26
C PRO A 19 -11.02 -13.39 -5.53
N ALA A 20 -12.32 -13.62 -5.65
CA ALA A 20 -13.10 -13.23 -6.82
C ALA A 20 -13.40 -11.73 -6.87
N HIS A 21 -13.59 -11.08 -5.72
CA HIS A 21 -13.91 -9.66 -5.64
C HIS A 21 -12.66 -8.79 -5.45
N ALA A 22 -12.69 -7.60 -6.05
CA ALA A 22 -11.71 -6.53 -5.85
C ALA A 22 -11.88 -5.87 -4.47
N LEU A 23 -10.84 -5.19 -3.97
CA LEU A 23 -10.92 -4.42 -2.72
C LEU A 23 -11.96 -3.28 -2.86
N ALA A 24 -12.70 -3.01 -1.78
CA ALA A 24 -13.70 -1.94 -1.77
C ALA A 24 -13.05 -0.54 -1.73
N THR A 25 -13.47 0.36 -2.61
CA THR A 25 -12.89 1.71 -2.84
C THR A 25 -12.98 2.65 -1.63
N PHE A 26 -13.99 2.49 -0.77
CA PHE A 26 -14.27 3.41 0.36
C PHE A 26 -14.67 2.70 1.65
N GLY A 27 -14.53 1.38 1.71
CA GLY A 27 -14.99 0.53 2.81
C GLY A 27 -13.86 -0.26 3.44
N ALA A 28 -14.06 -0.69 4.68
CA ALA A 28 -13.16 -1.63 5.30
C ALA A 28 -13.18 -2.93 4.50
N THR A 29 -12.05 -3.32 3.91
CA THR A 29 -11.99 -4.60 3.17
C THR A 29 -11.46 -5.68 4.09
N ARG A 30 -12.16 -6.82 4.11
CA ARG A 30 -11.77 -8.01 4.84
C ARG A 30 -11.31 -9.07 3.85
N LEU A 31 -10.04 -9.44 3.91
CA LEU A 31 -9.43 -10.43 3.03
C LEU A 31 -8.90 -11.60 3.86
N THR A 32 -9.60 -12.72 3.81
CA THR A 32 -9.16 -13.94 4.49
C THR A 32 -8.20 -14.71 3.61
N TYR A 33 -7.10 -15.18 4.19
CA TYR A 33 -6.04 -15.87 3.48
C TYR A 33 -5.67 -17.21 4.12
N HIS A 34 -5.18 -18.12 3.29
CA HIS A 34 -4.51 -19.36 3.67
C HIS A 34 -3.11 -19.35 3.09
N LEU A 35 -2.11 -19.34 3.96
CA LEU A 35 -0.70 -19.42 3.61
C LEU A 35 -0.21 -20.84 3.88
N VAL A 36 0.32 -21.49 2.85
CA VAL A 36 0.96 -22.80 2.95
C VAL A 36 2.45 -22.66 2.72
N SER A 37 3.24 -23.27 3.60
CA SER A 37 4.69 -23.32 3.48
C SER A 37 5.21 -24.67 3.97
N PRO A 38 6.36 -25.13 3.44
CA PRO A 38 7.02 -26.31 4.01
C PRO A 38 7.41 -26.04 5.46
N VAL A 39 7.52 -27.09 6.27
CA VAL A 39 8.14 -26.99 7.59
C VAL A 39 9.58 -27.45 7.46
N GLU A 40 10.51 -26.62 7.92
CA GLU A 40 11.92 -27.00 7.99
C GLU A 40 12.06 -28.26 8.86
N ASP A 41 12.90 -29.20 8.42
CA ASP A 41 13.17 -30.47 9.09
C ASP A 41 11.98 -31.45 9.25
N LEU A 42 10.83 -31.18 8.61
CA LEU A 42 9.69 -32.10 8.63
C LEU A 42 9.13 -32.35 7.23
N GLU A 43 9.61 -33.43 6.61
CA GLU A 43 9.11 -33.88 5.31
C GLU A 43 7.61 -34.23 5.36
N GLY A 44 6.91 -33.95 4.26
CA GLY A 44 5.48 -34.22 4.15
C GLY A 44 4.63 -33.45 5.17
N ARG A 45 5.16 -32.39 5.80
CA ARG A 45 4.41 -31.47 6.67
C ARG A 45 4.32 -30.09 6.05
N THR A 46 3.21 -29.42 6.33
CA THR A 46 2.94 -28.06 5.89
C THR A 46 2.58 -27.20 7.08
N ARG A 47 3.19 -26.02 7.19
CA ARG A 47 2.72 -24.97 8.08
C ARG A 47 1.61 -24.22 7.38
N LEU A 48 0.41 -24.33 7.93
CA LEU A 48 -0.77 -23.62 7.48
C LEU A 48 -1.00 -22.42 8.41
N ARG A 49 -0.95 -21.22 7.82
CA ARG A 49 -1.30 -19.97 8.48
C ARG A 49 -2.61 -19.47 7.89
N ARG A 50 -3.62 -19.26 8.72
CA ARG A 50 -4.89 -18.63 8.31
C ARG A 50 -5.06 -17.35 9.08
N GLY A 51 -5.46 -16.28 8.41
CA GLY A 51 -5.72 -15.01 9.05
C GLY A 51 -6.57 -14.13 8.15
N THR A 52 -6.76 -12.91 8.60
CA THR A 52 -7.58 -11.94 7.90
C THR A 52 -6.84 -10.60 7.86
N VAL A 53 -6.66 -10.08 6.65
CA VAL A 53 -6.17 -8.71 6.43
C VAL A 53 -7.37 -7.78 6.42
N LEU A 54 -7.34 -6.78 7.29
CA LEU A 54 -8.27 -5.67 7.28
C LEU A 54 -7.60 -4.46 6.63
N SER A 55 -8.29 -3.83 5.71
CA SER A 55 -7.94 -2.52 5.16
C SER A 55 -8.81 -1.46 5.82
N GLU A 56 -8.23 -0.42 6.43
CA GLU A 56 -8.97 0.72 6.98
C GLU A 56 -9.13 1.85 5.95
N LYS A 57 -10.12 2.73 6.17
CA LYS A 57 -10.42 3.88 5.30
C LYS A 57 -9.18 4.80 5.18
N PRO A 58 -8.79 5.20 3.96
CA PRO A 58 -7.59 6.00 3.74
C PRO A 58 -7.63 7.35 4.46
N ARG A 59 -6.52 7.73 5.13
CA ARG A 59 -6.34 9.00 5.85
C ARG A 59 -4.91 9.54 5.67
N ILE A 60 -4.82 10.88 5.58
CA ILE A 60 -3.59 11.65 5.29
C ILE A 60 -2.54 11.42 6.38
N ILE A 61 -1.42 10.74 6.07
CA ILE A 61 -0.30 10.60 7.02
C ILE A 61 1.08 10.73 6.37
N THR A 62 1.98 11.40 7.11
CA THR A 62 3.39 11.69 6.80
C THR A 62 4.29 10.47 6.63
N ALA A 63 5.52 10.71 6.16
CA ALA A 63 6.53 9.71 5.85
C ALA A 63 6.91 8.79 7.02
N GLU A 64 6.86 9.26 8.29
CA GLU A 64 7.16 8.41 9.46
C GLU A 64 6.13 7.27 9.68
N ALA A 65 4.88 7.43 9.26
CA ALA A 65 3.85 6.41 9.50
C ALA A 65 3.93 5.20 8.55
N PHE A 66 4.84 5.23 7.57
CA PHE A 66 4.98 4.16 6.58
C PHE A 66 5.46 2.84 7.18
N ALA A 67 6.29 2.87 8.24
CA ALA A 67 6.75 1.67 8.94
C ALA A 67 5.65 1.03 9.82
N GLU A 68 4.77 1.84 10.41
CA GLU A 68 3.63 1.35 11.23
C GLU A 68 2.56 0.63 10.39
N ARG A 69 2.50 0.87 9.06
CA ARG A 69 1.52 0.24 8.14
C ARG A 69 1.65 -1.28 8.03
N PHE A 70 2.77 -1.86 8.46
CA PHE A 70 3.01 -3.30 8.44
C PHE A 70 3.33 -3.86 9.82
N LYS A 71 2.84 -3.20 10.87
CA LYS A 71 2.94 -3.68 12.25
C LYS A 71 2.30 -5.05 12.38
N GLY A 72 3.06 -6.03 12.90
CA GLY A 72 2.63 -7.43 13.03
C GLY A 72 3.03 -8.36 11.87
N PHE A 73 3.68 -7.85 10.82
CA PHE A 73 4.16 -8.66 9.69
C PHE A 73 5.60 -9.20 9.86
N GLY A 74 6.23 -8.96 11.01
CA GLY A 74 7.55 -9.48 11.37
C GLY A 74 8.73 -8.60 10.95
N ARG A 75 9.96 -9.10 11.17
CA ARG A 75 11.22 -8.34 11.02
C ARG A 75 11.56 -7.91 9.58
N GLN A 76 10.80 -8.37 8.59
CA GLN A 76 11.10 -8.21 7.16
C GLN A 76 10.45 -6.97 6.52
N ALA A 77 9.59 -6.27 7.27
CA ALA A 77 8.84 -5.11 6.77
C ALA A 77 9.73 -3.99 6.22
N GLY A 78 10.88 -3.73 6.85
CA GLY A 78 11.81 -2.67 6.44
C GLY A 78 12.44 -2.89 5.07
N GLU A 79 12.83 -4.12 4.75
CA GLU A 79 13.42 -4.44 3.43
C GLU A 79 12.36 -4.46 2.32
N PHE A 80 11.14 -4.89 2.66
CA PHE A 80 10.02 -4.82 1.74
C PHE A 80 9.71 -3.39 1.31
N ALA A 81 9.77 -2.42 2.24
CA ALA A 81 9.57 -1.01 1.94
C ALA A 81 10.58 -0.48 0.90
N LYS A 82 11.84 -0.95 0.94
CA LYS A 82 12.89 -0.57 -0.04
C LYS A 82 12.66 -1.21 -1.41
N TRP A 83 12.11 -2.43 -1.45
CA TRP A 83 11.81 -3.14 -2.70
C TRP A 83 10.62 -2.55 -3.48
N LEU A 84 9.74 -1.79 -2.83
CA LEU A 84 8.55 -1.22 -3.48
C LEU A 84 8.92 -0.45 -4.74
N THR A 85 8.41 -0.95 -5.88
CA THR A 85 8.55 -0.28 -7.16
C THR A 85 7.84 1.08 -7.14
N PRO A 86 8.22 2.04 -8.01
CA PRO A 86 7.55 3.33 -8.12
C PRO A 86 6.03 3.19 -8.29
N GLN A 87 5.58 2.22 -9.09
CA GLN A 87 4.16 1.94 -9.32
C GLN A 87 3.38 1.61 -8.02
N TYR A 88 3.97 0.82 -7.12
CA TYR A 88 3.35 0.54 -5.81
C TYR A 88 3.46 1.74 -4.86
N ARG A 89 4.52 2.54 -4.96
CA ARG A 89 4.65 3.79 -4.19
C ARG A 89 3.60 4.82 -4.60
N ASP A 90 3.32 4.96 -5.89
CA ASP A 90 2.32 5.90 -6.39
C ASP A 90 0.89 5.46 -6.03
N LEU A 91 0.62 4.15 -6.12
CA LEU A 91 -0.63 3.55 -5.60
C LEU A 91 -0.84 3.86 -4.11
N LEU A 92 0.20 3.63 -3.30
CA LEU A 92 0.15 3.87 -1.85
C LEU A 92 0.11 5.36 -1.48
N ARG A 93 0.60 6.25 -2.35
CA ARG A 93 0.50 7.71 -2.23
C ARG A 93 -0.86 8.24 -2.65
N ALA A 94 -1.50 7.61 -3.64
CA ALA A 94 -2.81 8.00 -4.15
C ALA A 94 -3.97 7.51 -3.26
N LEU A 95 -3.80 6.37 -2.58
CA LEU A 95 -4.78 5.79 -1.67
C LEU A 95 -4.07 5.27 -0.41
N GLU A 96 -4.33 5.91 0.72
CA GLU A 96 -3.64 5.65 1.99
C GLU A 96 -4.18 4.40 2.70
N TYR A 97 -4.00 3.23 2.10
CA TYR A 97 -4.42 1.97 2.70
C TYR A 97 -3.57 1.64 3.94
N ASN A 98 -4.22 1.49 5.10
CA ASN A 98 -3.63 0.85 6.28
C ASN A 98 -4.06 -0.61 6.29
N PHE A 99 -3.10 -1.54 6.22
CA PHE A 99 -3.36 -2.97 6.27
C PHE A 99 -2.99 -3.55 7.62
N LYS A 100 -3.94 -4.20 8.29
CA LYS A 100 -3.72 -4.86 9.57
C LYS A 100 -4.02 -6.34 9.45
N ASN A 101 -3.03 -7.17 9.79
CA ASN A 101 -3.24 -8.60 9.93
C ASN A 101 -3.88 -8.92 11.28
N GLN A 102 -4.96 -9.68 11.29
CA GLN A 102 -5.69 -10.09 12.49
C GLN A 102 -6.01 -11.59 12.45
N ASP A 103 -6.31 -12.15 13.63
CA ASP A 103 -6.74 -13.54 13.80
C ASP A 103 -5.80 -14.59 13.18
N LEU A 104 -4.49 -14.29 13.14
CA LEU A 104 -3.48 -15.21 12.62
C LEU A 104 -3.45 -16.48 13.48
N LYS A 105 -3.90 -17.59 12.89
CA LYS A 105 -3.80 -18.94 13.44
C LYS A 105 -2.75 -19.71 12.65
N THR A 106 -1.84 -20.36 13.37
CA THR A 106 -0.79 -21.20 12.78
C THR A 106 -0.98 -22.63 13.25
N ARG A 107 -0.93 -23.59 12.33
CA ARG A 107 -0.93 -25.02 12.62
C ARG A 107 -0.03 -25.78 11.66
N VAL A 108 0.47 -26.92 12.10
CA VAL A 108 1.19 -27.87 11.23
C VAL A 108 0.24 -29.01 10.87
N VAL A 109 0.13 -29.31 9.57
CA VAL A 109 -0.75 -30.36 9.04
C VAL A 109 0.05 -31.38 8.24
N SER A 110 -0.51 -32.59 8.09
CA SER A 110 0.05 -33.63 7.22
C SER A 110 -0.20 -33.32 5.74
N GLY A 111 0.75 -33.72 4.91
CA GLY A 111 0.80 -33.47 3.47
C GLY A 111 1.78 -32.36 3.11
N ASN A 112 2.36 -32.47 1.91
CA ASN A 112 3.20 -31.42 1.34
C ASN A 112 2.38 -30.17 0.97
N PRO A 113 3.01 -28.99 0.81
CA PRO A 113 2.28 -27.74 0.58
C PRO A 113 1.35 -27.76 -0.64
N PRO A 114 1.74 -28.32 -1.80
CA PRO A 114 0.83 -28.45 -2.94
C PRO A 114 -0.44 -29.25 -2.64
N ALA A 115 -0.30 -30.42 -2.00
CA ALA A 115 -1.45 -31.26 -1.66
C ALA A 115 -2.34 -30.65 -0.56
N VAL A 116 -1.78 -29.86 0.35
CA VAL A 116 -2.56 -29.09 1.33
C VAL A 116 -3.30 -27.95 0.64
N ALA A 117 -2.65 -27.21 -0.26
CA ALA A 117 -3.28 -26.13 -1.02
C ALA A 117 -4.45 -26.64 -1.85
N GLU A 118 -4.27 -27.75 -2.57
CA GLU A 118 -5.32 -28.35 -3.40
C GLU A 118 -6.54 -28.75 -2.56
N ARG A 119 -6.32 -29.36 -1.38
CA ARG A 119 -7.42 -29.68 -0.46
C ARG A 119 -8.17 -28.44 0.02
N ILE A 120 -7.45 -27.35 0.34
CA ILE A 120 -8.09 -26.09 0.73
C ILE A 120 -8.90 -25.52 -0.43
N MET A 121 -8.34 -25.50 -1.65
CA MET A 121 -9.06 -24.98 -2.82
C MET A 121 -10.33 -25.78 -3.10
N LYS A 122 -10.27 -27.12 -3.04
CA LYS A 122 -11.44 -28.00 -3.18
C LYS A 122 -12.49 -27.78 -2.08
N ASP A 123 -12.08 -27.55 -0.83
CA ASP A 123 -13.02 -27.20 0.26
C ASP A 123 -13.72 -25.87 0.00
N LEU A 124 -12.96 -24.84 -0.41
CA LEU A 124 -13.50 -23.53 -0.72
C LEU A 124 -14.48 -23.59 -1.91
N GLU A 125 -14.17 -24.36 -2.95
CA GLU A 125 -15.06 -24.61 -4.08
C GLU A 125 -16.32 -25.35 -3.67
N GLY A 126 -16.19 -26.45 -2.91
CA GLY A 126 -17.32 -27.24 -2.44
C GLY A 126 -18.28 -26.46 -1.51
N ARG A 127 -17.80 -25.38 -0.89
CA ARG A 127 -18.56 -24.48 -0.03
C ARG A 127 -18.98 -23.17 -0.71
N ASP A 128 -18.69 -23.03 -2.01
CA ASP A 128 -18.90 -21.81 -2.81
C ASP A 128 -18.30 -20.52 -2.18
N ILE A 129 -17.15 -20.66 -1.51
CA ILE A 129 -16.45 -19.52 -0.90
C ILE A 129 -15.51 -18.89 -1.92
N ARG A 130 -15.89 -17.71 -2.43
CA ARG A 130 -15.15 -17.04 -3.52
C ARG A 130 -14.12 -16.02 -3.07
N ASP A 131 -14.12 -15.63 -1.79
CA ASP A 131 -13.37 -14.48 -1.28
C ASP A 131 -12.17 -14.80 -0.40
N GLU A 132 -11.79 -16.07 -0.33
CA GLU A 132 -10.61 -16.53 0.41
C GLU A 132 -9.43 -16.83 -0.54
N ALA A 133 -8.26 -16.30 -0.21
CA ALA A 133 -7.05 -16.49 -0.99
C ALA A 133 -6.23 -17.69 -0.52
N VAL A 134 -5.54 -18.37 -1.44
CA VAL A 134 -4.57 -19.44 -1.11
C VAL A 134 -3.21 -19.05 -1.69
N ILE A 135 -2.19 -19.01 -0.84
CA ILE A 135 -0.86 -18.49 -1.16
C ILE A 135 0.19 -19.51 -0.73
N GLY A 136 1.07 -19.88 -1.64
CA GLY A 136 2.26 -20.69 -1.36
C GLY A 136 3.50 -19.81 -1.19
N CYS A 137 4.33 -20.11 -0.20
CA CYS A 137 5.61 -19.40 -0.02
C CYS A 137 6.64 -20.26 0.74
N PRO A 138 7.93 -19.89 0.70
CA PRO A 138 8.91 -20.34 1.69
C PRO A 138 8.44 -19.99 3.11
N ASP A 139 8.72 -20.83 4.11
CA ASP A 139 8.27 -20.55 5.49
C ASP A 139 8.78 -19.23 6.05
N PRO A 140 10.06 -18.86 5.86
CA PRO A 140 10.56 -17.59 6.34
C PRO A 140 9.89 -16.39 5.65
N ALA A 141 9.30 -16.57 4.46
CA ALA A 141 8.72 -15.50 3.65
C ALA A 141 7.23 -15.25 3.91
N TRP A 142 6.60 -15.91 4.90
CA TRP A 142 5.15 -15.83 5.09
C TRP A 142 4.63 -14.39 5.24
N GLY A 143 5.37 -13.52 5.96
CA GLY A 143 5.01 -12.11 6.12
C GLY A 143 5.11 -11.35 4.80
N LEU A 144 6.23 -11.54 4.08
CA LEU A 144 6.45 -10.96 2.75
C LEU A 144 5.39 -11.42 1.73
N ALA A 145 5.00 -12.69 1.78
CA ALA A 145 3.95 -13.26 0.95
C ALA A 145 2.63 -12.53 1.12
N LEU A 146 2.24 -12.30 2.38
CA LEU A 146 1.00 -11.59 2.69
C LEU A 146 1.05 -10.13 2.25
N MET A 147 2.17 -9.43 2.51
CA MET A 147 2.34 -8.02 2.10
C MET A 147 2.27 -7.88 0.59
N LYS A 148 3.04 -8.70 -0.15
CA LYS A 148 3.06 -8.69 -1.61
C LYS A 148 1.67 -8.98 -2.17
N PHE A 149 1.02 -10.03 -1.67
CA PHE A 149 -0.32 -10.40 -2.12
C PHE A 149 -1.32 -9.25 -1.90
N THR A 150 -1.29 -8.62 -0.73
CA THR A 150 -2.20 -7.52 -0.39
C THR A 150 -2.00 -6.33 -1.32
N LEU A 151 -0.75 -5.96 -1.62
CA LEU A 151 -0.43 -4.88 -2.55
C LEU A 151 -0.78 -5.22 -4.00
N ASP A 152 -0.45 -6.43 -4.47
CA ASP A 152 -0.81 -6.89 -5.81
C ASP A 152 -2.33 -6.85 -6.00
N HIS A 153 -3.08 -7.27 -4.99
CA HIS A 153 -4.54 -7.29 -5.00
C HIS A 153 -5.15 -5.88 -4.96
N ALA A 154 -4.56 -4.97 -4.17
CA ALA A 154 -4.93 -3.56 -4.17
C ALA A 154 -4.64 -2.88 -5.52
N ALA A 155 -3.47 -3.15 -6.11
CA ALA A 155 -3.06 -2.58 -7.39
C ALA A 155 -3.96 -3.03 -8.54
N ARG A 156 -4.39 -4.31 -8.57
CA ARG A 156 -5.34 -4.81 -9.55
C ARG A 156 -6.72 -4.18 -9.44
N SER A 157 -7.10 -3.80 -8.23
CA SER A 157 -8.38 -3.14 -7.96
C SER A 157 -8.37 -1.66 -8.34
N PHE A 158 -7.18 -1.06 -8.54
CA PHE A 158 -6.98 0.38 -8.71
C PHE A 158 -7.52 1.00 -10.02
N PRO A 159 -7.40 0.38 -11.22
CA PRO A 159 -7.85 1.01 -12.47
C PRO A 159 -9.36 1.30 -12.52
N ASP A 160 -10.17 0.39 -11.98
CA ASP A 160 -11.63 0.59 -11.88
C ASP A 160 -11.98 1.64 -10.81
N GLN A 161 -11.17 1.71 -9.75
CA GLN A 161 -11.31 2.67 -8.65
C GLN A 161 -10.94 4.10 -9.06
N VAL A 162 -9.92 4.28 -9.91
CA VAL A 162 -9.53 5.60 -10.46
C VAL A 162 -10.66 6.24 -11.25
N ARG A 163 -11.30 5.46 -12.12
CA ARG A 163 -12.47 5.91 -12.89
C ARG A 163 -13.65 6.31 -11.98
N ASP A 164 -13.85 5.60 -10.88
CA ASP A 164 -14.92 5.91 -9.91
C ASP A 164 -14.64 7.17 -9.07
N LEU A 165 -13.36 7.37 -8.72
CA LEU A 165 -12.87 8.52 -7.95
C LEU A 165 -12.77 9.80 -8.83
N GLU A 166 -12.43 9.67 -10.12
CA GLU A 166 -12.50 10.76 -11.12
C GLU A 166 -13.95 11.21 -11.35
N ARG A 167 -14.89 10.26 -11.52
CA ARG A 167 -16.33 10.55 -11.63
C ARG A 167 -16.90 11.31 -10.44
N ARG A 168 -16.29 11.16 -9.25
CA ARG A 168 -16.72 11.82 -8.00
C ARG A 168 -15.84 13.02 -7.60
N GLY A 169 -14.81 13.36 -8.39
CA GLY A 169 -13.94 14.52 -8.15
C GLY A 169 -13.04 14.41 -6.91
N LEU A 170 -12.72 13.19 -6.48
CA LEU A 170 -12.01 12.89 -5.22
C LEU A 170 -10.52 12.54 -5.39
N PHE A 171 -9.99 12.55 -6.63
CA PHE A 171 -8.62 12.09 -6.91
C PHE A 171 -7.47 13.01 -6.47
N ALA A 172 -7.72 14.09 -5.73
CA ALA A 172 -6.63 14.99 -5.34
C ALA A 172 -6.91 15.85 -4.09
N PRO A 173 -6.63 15.34 -2.87
CA PRO A 173 -6.44 16.21 -1.70
C PRO A 173 -5.19 17.08 -1.87
N SER A 174 -4.08 16.49 -2.32
CA SER A 174 -2.79 17.18 -2.53
C SER A 174 -2.79 18.08 -3.77
N GLY A 175 -3.45 17.68 -4.86
CA GLY A 175 -3.59 18.52 -6.06
C GLY A 175 -4.49 19.73 -5.82
N LYS A 176 -5.62 19.59 -5.12
CA LYS A 176 -6.48 20.76 -4.79
C LYS A 176 -5.80 21.72 -3.82
N GLU A 177 -5.05 21.22 -2.84
CA GLU A 177 -4.27 22.08 -1.95
C GLU A 177 -3.08 22.73 -2.65
N ALA A 178 -2.34 22.01 -3.48
CA ALA A 178 -1.27 22.57 -4.30
C ALA A 178 -1.80 23.61 -5.30
N ASP A 179 -2.92 23.33 -5.96
CA ASP A 179 -3.61 24.26 -6.86
C ASP A 179 -4.13 25.48 -6.11
N ARG A 180 -4.65 25.30 -4.89
CA ARG A 180 -5.09 26.41 -4.03
C ARG A 180 -3.91 27.28 -3.62
N ARG A 181 -2.80 26.67 -3.15
CA ARG A 181 -1.57 27.38 -2.78
C ARG A 181 -0.98 28.12 -3.97
N ARG A 182 -0.94 27.49 -5.16
CA ARG A 182 -0.45 28.13 -6.39
C ARG A 182 -1.34 29.31 -6.80
N ARG A 183 -2.68 29.18 -6.75
CA ARG A 183 -3.59 30.31 -7.01
C ARG A 183 -3.43 31.44 -6.01
N GLU A 184 -3.23 31.12 -4.73
CA GLU A 184 -2.98 32.11 -3.68
C GLU A 184 -1.66 32.85 -3.90
N ILE A 185 -0.57 32.14 -4.24
CA ILE A 185 0.72 32.74 -4.58
C ILE A 185 0.61 33.61 -5.84
N GLU A 186 -0.06 33.16 -6.90
CA GLU A 186 -0.27 33.98 -8.11
C GLU A 186 -1.11 35.24 -7.81
N GLY A 187 -2.11 35.13 -6.94
CA GLY A 187 -2.86 36.29 -6.44
C GLY A 187 -1.98 37.30 -5.68
N LEU A 188 -1.08 36.81 -4.83
CA LEU A 188 -0.12 37.65 -4.10
C LEU A 188 0.92 38.28 -5.02
N PHE A 189 1.37 37.59 -6.07
CA PHE A 189 2.22 38.17 -7.11
C PHE A 189 1.51 39.30 -7.87
N ALA A 190 0.22 39.13 -8.18
CA ALA A 190 -0.57 40.19 -8.81
C ALA A 190 -0.73 41.41 -7.88
N ALA A 191 -0.99 41.18 -6.60
CA ALA A 191 -1.09 42.24 -5.59
C ALA A 191 0.26 42.97 -5.40
N ALA A 192 1.38 42.23 -5.34
CA ALA A 192 2.73 42.78 -5.20
C ALA A 192 3.17 43.66 -6.38
N ARG A 193 2.61 43.45 -7.58
CA ARG A 193 2.82 44.35 -8.73
C ARG A 193 2.10 45.70 -8.57
N ALA A 194 1.02 45.74 -7.81
CA ALA A 194 0.21 46.94 -7.61
C ALA A 194 0.57 47.69 -6.31
N ASP A 195 1.02 46.98 -5.28
CA ASP A 195 1.34 47.52 -3.96
C ASP A 195 2.65 46.91 -3.40
N ARG A 196 3.60 47.78 -3.07
CA ARG A 196 4.91 47.40 -2.53
C ARG A 196 4.81 46.76 -1.15
N ALA A 197 3.77 47.06 -0.37
CA ALA A 197 3.54 46.44 0.94
C ALA A 197 3.15 44.95 0.81
N ALA A 198 2.57 44.53 -0.32
CA ALA A 198 2.21 43.15 -0.58
C ALA A 198 3.43 42.26 -0.91
N VAL A 199 4.58 42.84 -1.27
CA VAL A 199 5.84 42.11 -1.50
C VAL A 199 6.32 41.40 -0.23
N GLU A 200 6.20 42.04 0.94
CA GLU A 200 6.58 41.41 2.22
C GLU A 200 5.63 40.26 2.62
N VAL A 201 4.34 40.38 2.27
CA VAL A 201 3.34 39.33 2.50
C VAL A 201 3.62 38.13 1.61
N LEU A 202 3.89 38.35 0.33
CA LEU A 202 4.28 37.32 -0.62
C LEU A 202 5.54 36.57 -0.16
N GLY A 203 6.59 37.30 0.25
CA GLY A 203 7.84 36.70 0.72
C GLY A 203 7.67 35.83 1.97
N ARG A 204 6.82 36.25 2.92
CA ARG A 204 6.46 35.42 4.08
C ARG A 204 5.70 34.17 3.66
N LYS A 205 4.74 34.29 2.74
CA LYS A 205 3.92 33.17 2.29
C LYS A 205 4.72 32.13 1.50
N LEU A 206 5.66 32.57 0.66
CA LEU A 206 6.58 31.70 -0.07
C LEU A 206 7.47 30.88 0.89
N ARG A 207 7.97 31.48 1.98
CA ARG A 207 8.75 30.78 3.01
C ARG A 207 7.89 29.83 3.85
N GLU A 208 6.68 30.23 4.22
CA GLU A 208 5.72 29.39 4.95
C GLU A 208 5.39 28.10 4.17
N TYR A 209 5.27 28.20 2.84
CA TYR A 209 4.99 27.05 1.97
C TYR A 209 6.23 26.30 1.49
N GLY A 210 7.45 26.77 1.82
CA GLY A 210 8.69 26.19 1.34
C GLY A 210 8.91 26.31 -0.17
N LEU A 211 8.29 27.31 -0.81
CA LEU A 211 8.33 27.54 -2.26
C LEU A 211 9.30 28.66 -2.66
N PHE A 212 10.09 29.21 -1.73
CA PHE A 212 10.92 30.38 -2.02
C PHE A 212 11.92 30.10 -3.16
N GLU A 213 12.64 28.98 -3.13
CA GLU A 213 13.61 28.60 -4.18
C GLU A 213 12.95 28.44 -5.56
N GLU A 214 11.71 27.96 -5.64
CA GLU A 214 10.98 27.79 -6.91
C GLU A 214 10.59 29.15 -7.54
N TYR A 215 10.31 30.17 -6.72
CA TYR A 215 9.82 31.48 -7.17
C TYR A 215 10.84 32.61 -6.95
N GLU A 216 12.09 32.28 -6.60
CA GLU A 216 13.13 33.25 -6.20
C GLU A 216 13.36 34.30 -7.28
N ASP A 217 13.61 33.88 -8.54
CA ASP A 217 13.83 34.80 -9.66
C ASP A 217 12.66 35.76 -9.87
N ARG A 218 11.42 35.26 -9.73
CA ARG A 218 10.21 36.08 -9.87
C ARG A 218 10.02 37.04 -8.71
N PHE A 219 10.42 36.64 -7.51
CA PHE A 219 10.30 37.44 -6.30
C PHE A 219 11.35 38.55 -6.25
N LEU A 220 12.59 38.25 -6.64
CA LEU A 220 13.70 39.21 -6.70
C LEU A 220 13.45 40.32 -7.73
N ALA A 221 12.64 40.07 -8.77
CA ALA A 221 12.26 41.07 -9.76
C ALA A 221 11.45 42.27 -9.22
N PHE A 222 11.06 42.26 -7.93
CA PHE A 222 10.38 43.38 -7.26
C PHE A 222 11.34 44.38 -6.57
N PHE A 223 12.64 44.10 -6.55
CA PHE A 223 13.68 44.94 -5.91
C PHE A 223 14.65 45.50 -6.95
#